data_AF-A0A2K3NS71-F1
#
_entry.id   AF-A0A2K3NS71-F1
#
_cell.length_a   1.000
_cell.length_b   1.000
_cell.length_c   1.000
_cell.angle_alpha   90.00
_cell.angle_beta   90.00
_cell.angle_gamma   90.00
#
_symmetry.space_group_name_H-M   'P 1'
#
loop_
_entity.id
_entity.type
_entity.pdbx_description
1 polymer ?
#
loop_
_entity_poly.entity_id
_entity_poly.type
_entity_poly.pdbx_seq_one_letter_code
_entity_poly.pdbx_strand_id
1 'polypeptide(L)' 'MCLGKEMAYIQMKSIAASVIERFEVVALDKDNCPEHVLSLTLRMKNGLPVNVKRVSAS' A
#
# COMPACT_ATOMS: atom_id res chain seq x y z
N MET A 1 -8.35 -19.96 8.76
CA MET A 1 -8.21 -20.13 7.29
C MET A 1 -9.14 -19.14 6.61
N CYS A 2 -8.67 -18.28 5.71
CA CYS A 2 -9.51 -17.28 5.03
C CYS A 2 -9.88 -17.79 3.63
N LEU A 3 -11.18 -17.90 3.34
CA LEU A 3 -11.69 -18.35 2.04
C LEU A 3 -11.25 -17.41 0.90
N GLY A 4 -11.20 -16.11 1.17
CA GLY A 4 -10.85 -15.09 0.19
C GLY A 4 -9.35 -14.83 0.02
N LYS A 5 -8.46 -15.62 0.66
CA LYS A 5 -7.02 -15.31 0.71
C LYS A 5 -6.39 -15.14 -0.67
N GLU A 6 -6.59 -16.10 -1.56
CA GLU A 6 -5.96 -16.09 -2.88
C GLU A 6 -6.52 -14.98 -3.76
N MET A 7 -7.83 -14.76 -3.74
CA MET A 7 -8.47 -13.66 -4.49
C MET A 7 -8.00 -12.29 -3.98
N ALA A 8 -7.92 -12.10 -2.66
CA ALA A 8 -7.41 -10.87 -2.06
C ALA A 8 -5.96 -10.61 -2.49
N TYR A 9 -5.11 -11.65 -2.53
CA TYR A 9 -3.75 -11.52 -3.03
C TYR A 9 -3.68 -11.16 -4.52
N ILE A 10 -4.54 -11.73 -5.36
CA ILE A 10 -4.59 -11.36 -6.78
C ILE A 10 -4.94 -9.88 -6.95
N GLN A 11 -5.96 -9.39 -6.22
CA GLN A 11 -6.35 -7.98 -6.28
C GLN A 11 -5.25 -7.05 -5.77
N MET A 12 -4.65 -7.35 -4.62
CA MET A 12 -3.58 -6.53 -4.05
C MET A 12 -2.34 -6.51 -4.97
N LYS A 13 -1.97 -7.64 -5.58
CA LYS A 13 -0.85 -7.72 -6.53
C LYS A 13 -1.13 -6.94 -7.82
N SER A 14 -2.35 -7.02 -8.36
CA SER A 14 -2.73 -6.27 -9.57
C SER A 14 -2.66 -4.76 -9.34
N ILE A 15 -3.14 -4.28 -8.19
CA ILE A 15 -3.04 -2.88 -7.77
C ILE A 15 -1.56 -2.49 -7.61
N ALA A 16 -0.78 -3.27 -6.86
CA ALA A 16 0.64 -2.98 -6.63
C ALA A 16 1.44 -2.92 -7.95
N ALA A 17 1.23 -3.87 -8.86
CA ALA A 17 1.88 -3.88 -10.17
C ALA A 17 1.54 -2.61 -10.98
N SER A 18 0.26 -2.24 -11.04
CA SER A 18 -0.20 -1.05 -11.78
C SER A 18 0.36 0.26 -11.21
N VAL A 19 0.53 0.34 -9.89
CA VAL A 19 1.09 1.51 -9.21
C VAL A 19 2.59 1.58 -9.45
N ILE A 20 3.33 0.50 -9.23
CA ILE A 20 4.79 0.46 -9.35
C ILE A 20 5.24 0.69 -10.79
N GLU A 21 4.48 0.21 -11.77
CA GLU A 21 4.78 0.42 -13.20
C GLU A 21 4.70 1.90 -13.60
N ARG A 22 3.74 2.65 -13.02
CA ARG A 22 3.39 4.00 -13.49
C ARG A 22 3.93 5.10 -12.59
N PHE A 23 4.29 4.78 -11.35
CA PHE A 23 4.64 5.76 -10.34
C PHE A 23 5.90 5.36 -9.58
N GLU A 24 6.77 6.33 -9.41
CA GLU A 24 7.77 6.31 -8.34
C GLU A 24 7.05 6.67 -7.03
N VAL A 25 7.11 5.77 -6.05
CA VAL A 25 6.46 5.91 -4.74
C VAL A 25 7.53 6.03 -3.67
N VAL A 26 7.59 7.16 -2.99
CA VAL A 26 8.57 7.42 -1.92
C VAL A 26 7.81 7.64 -0.61
N ALA A 27 8.02 6.76 0.37
CA ALA A 27 7.47 6.95 1.71
C ALA A 27 8.06 8.22 2.34
N LEU A 28 7.19 9.05 2.93
CA LEU A 28 7.58 10.32 3.53
C LEU A 28 8.33 10.14 4.85
N ASP A 29 7.98 9.10 5.59
CA ASP A 29 8.49 8.85 6.94
C ASP A 29 9.13 7.47 6.99
N LYS A 30 10.44 7.42 6.73
CA LYS A 30 11.19 6.16 6.55
C LYS A 30 11.53 5.48 7.87
N ASP A 31 11.51 6.21 8.97
CA ASP A 31 11.97 5.77 10.29
C ASP A 31 10.81 5.58 11.29
N ASN A 32 9.58 5.94 10.91
CA ASN A 32 8.42 5.85 11.79
C ASN A 32 7.60 4.58 11.53
N CYS A 33 7.29 3.89 12.61
CA CYS A 33 6.38 2.75 12.58
C CYS A 33 4.93 3.23 12.42
N PRO A 34 4.15 2.69 11.47
CA PRO A 34 2.76 3.09 11.30
C PRO A 34 1.93 2.88 12.56
N GLU A 35 1.32 3.93 13.07
CA GLU A 35 0.38 3.85 14.18
C GLU A 35 -0.84 2.99 13.81
N HIS A 36 -1.42 2.30 14.78
CA HIS A 36 -2.61 1.49 14.61
C HIS A 36 -3.80 2.12 15.32
N VAL A 37 -4.99 2.00 14.74
CA VAL A 37 -6.23 2.40 15.41
C VAL A 37 -6.60 1.30 16.40
N LEU A 38 -6.86 1.67 17.66
CA LEU A 38 -7.40 0.74 18.65
C LEU A 38 -8.81 0.33 18.22
N SER A 39 -8.91 -0.82 17.57
CA SER A 39 -10.16 -1.38 17.05
C SER A 39 -10.12 -2.90 17.07
N LEU A 40 -11.27 -3.54 16.82
CA LEU A 40 -11.36 -5.01 16.78
C LEU A 40 -10.64 -5.64 15.58
N THR A 41 -10.26 -4.83 14.59
CA THR A 41 -9.52 -5.26 13.40
C THR A 41 -8.19 -4.53 13.29
N LEU A 42 -7.24 -5.14 12.58
CA LEU A 42 -5.94 -4.53 12.33
C LEU A 42 -6.09 -3.41 11.29
N ARG A 43 -6.02 -2.14 11.74
CA ARG A 43 -6.17 -0.95 10.88
C ARG A 43 -5.05 0.04 11.14
N MET A 44 -4.35 0.45 10.08
CA MET A 44 -3.38 1.54 10.13
C MET A 44 -4.10 2.88 10.34
N LYS A 45 -3.59 3.70 11.24
CA LYS A 45 -4.04 5.07 11.46
C LYS A 45 -3.49 5.94 10.33
N ASN A 46 -4.35 6.69 9.66
CA ASN A 46 -3.99 7.64 8.58
C ASN A 46 -3.30 7.05 7.33
N GLY A 47 -3.19 5.73 7.21
CA GLY A 47 -2.58 5.07 6.05
C GLY A 47 -1.05 5.22 5.99
N LEU A 48 -0.47 5.10 4.78
CA LEU A 48 0.96 5.29 4.53
C LEU A 48 1.17 6.58 3.72
N PRO A 49 1.69 7.66 4.33
CA PRO A 49 1.99 8.89 3.61
C PRO A 49 3.12 8.68 2.60
N VAL A 50 2.85 8.98 1.33
CA VAL A 50 3.81 8.81 0.23
C VAL A 50 3.80 10.03 -0.70
N ASN A 51 4.97 10.33 -1.26
CA ASN A 51 5.09 11.13 -2.47
C ASN A 51 4.95 10.21 -3.69
N VAL A 52 4.15 10.64 -4.66
CA VAL A 52 3.95 9.93 -5.93
C VAL A 52 4.38 10.81 -7.08
N LYS A 53 5.17 10.24 -7.99
CA LYS A 53 5.57 10.91 -9.23
C LYS A 53 5.30 9.97 -10.39
N ARG A 54 4.62 10.45 -11.44
CA ARG A 54 4.47 9.65 -12.66
C ARG A 54 5.83 9.39 -13.28
N VAL A 55 6.10 8.14 -13.61
CA VAL A 55 7.23 7.77 -14.46
C VAL A 55 6.82 8.18 -15.87
N SER A 56 7.43 9.23 -16.41
CA SER A 56 7.28 9.58 -17.82
C SER A 56 7.79 8.41 -18.65
N ALA A 57 7.01 7.95 -19.63
CA ALA A 57 7.53 7.07 -20.66
C ALA A 57 8.67 7.81 -21.37
N SER A 58 9.90 7.38 -21.13
CA SER A 58 11.04 7.76 -21.97
C SER A 58 10.89 7.17 -23.36
#